data_AF-K1RLV3-F1
#
_entry.id   AF-K1RLV3-F1
#
_cell.length_a   1.000
_cell.length_b   1.000
_cell.length_c   1.000
_cell.angle_alpha   90.00
_cell.angle_beta   90.00
_cell.angle_gamma   90.00
#
_symmetry.space_group_name_H-M   'P 1'
#
loop_
_entity.id
_entity.type
_entity.pdbx_description
1 polymer ?
#
loop_
_entity_poly.entity_id
_entity_poly.type
_entity_poly.pdbx_seq_one_letter_code
_entity_poly.pdbx_strand_id
1 'polypeptide(L)'
;MMFGLVTLVHLADSKEQLDSDTETLYSTARKHLCQLSTLRWQQKDGLDTVLPYGLRKIQALRTLTTESTAVLIPFRAQEIMQPNGLYYGQNAVSKNMIVADRRLLLNGNSFRLGVSGSGKSMSAKEEIVQIALSTEDDILILDPESEFGYLTEALGGEVIRISATSDTHINALDMDRAYGDERNPIVSKSEFV
;
A
#
# COMPACT_ATOMS: atom_id res chain seq x y z
N MET A 1 5.29 10.08 -30.46
CA MET A 1 4.29 11.16 -30.33
C MET A 1 2.97 10.50 -29.97
N MET A 2 2.37 10.81 -28.81
CA MET A 2 1.10 10.22 -28.40
C MET A 2 -0.05 11.12 -28.84
N PHE A 3 -1.09 10.51 -29.40
CA PHE A 3 -2.28 11.22 -29.88
C PHE A 3 -3.47 10.86 -29.01
N GLY A 4 -4.25 11.88 -28.63
CA GLY A 4 -5.48 11.72 -27.86
C GLY A 4 -6.68 12.09 -28.72
N LEU A 5 -7.73 11.28 -28.63
CA LEU A 5 -9.06 11.58 -29.14
C LEU A 5 -10.09 10.96 -28.21
N VAL A 6 -11.01 11.77 -27.72
CA VAL A 6 -12.19 11.31 -26.98
C VAL A 6 -13.39 11.52 -27.90
N THR A 7 -14.05 10.43 -28.26
CA THR A 7 -15.33 10.47 -29.00
C THR A 7 -16.41 9.97 -28.06
N LEU A 8 -17.52 10.71 -27.99
CA LEU A 8 -18.65 10.36 -27.13
C LEU A 8 -19.91 10.30 -27.98
N VAL A 9 -20.72 9.28 -27.75
CA VAL A 9 -22.06 9.15 -28.33
C VAL A 9 -23.05 9.23 -27.18
N HIS A 10 -24.02 10.12 -27.32
CA HIS A 10 -25.15 10.23 -26.42
C HIS A 10 -26.42 10.06 -27.25
N LEU A 11 -27.36 9.28 -26.71
CA LEU A 11 -28.64 8.93 -27.32
C LEU A 11 -29.74 9.35 -26.36
N ALA A 12 -30.86 9.82 -26.90
CA ALA A 12 -32.06 10.18 -26.15
C ALA A 12 -33.31 9.74 -26.93
N ASP A 13 -34.43 9.57 -26.23
CA ASP A 13 -35.68 9.06 -26.81
C ASP A 13 -36.45 10.12 -27.61
N SER A 14 -36.19 11.41 -27.36
CA SER A 14 -36.77 12.54 -28.09
C SER A 14 -35.70 13.55 -28.52
N LYS A 15 -36.02 14.35 -29.53
CA LYS A 15 -35.13 15.41 -30.01
C LYS A 15 -34.96 16.49 -28.94
N GLU A 16 -36.03 16.84 -28.26
CA GLU A 16 -36.04 17.85 -27.21
C GLU A 16 -35.09 17.46 -26.07
N GLN A 17 -35.12 16.18 -25.67
CA GLN A 17 -34.19 15.66 -24.66
C GLN A 17 -32.75 15.65 -25.17
N LEU A 18 -32.52 15.20 -26.41
CA LEU A 18 -31.19 15.17 -27.01
C LEU A 18 -30.55 16.57 -27.04
N ASP A 19 -31.32 17.61 -27.40
CA ASP A 19 -30.84 18.98 -27.48
C ASP A 19 -30.52 19.53 -26.06
N SER A 20 -31.38 19.26 -25.08
CA SER A 20 -31.16 19.61 -23.66
C SER A 20 -29.90 18.96 -23.07
N ASP A 21 -29.73 17.65 -23.29
CA ASP A 21 -28.58 16.88 -22.80
C ASP A 21 -27.29 17.35 -23.50
N THR A 22 -27.38 17.68 -24.80
CA THR A 22 -26.27 18.25 -25.56
C THR A 22 -25.80 19.58 -24.97
N GLU A 23 -26.71 20.50 -24.62
CA GLU A 23 -26.35 21.76 -23.95
C GLU A 23 -25.67 21.51 -22.60
N THR A 24 -26.17 20.54 -21.83
CA THR A 24 -25.61 20.14 -20.53
C THR A 24 -24.18 19.60 -20.67
N LEU A 25 -23.94 18.77 -21.67
CA LEU A 25 -22.61 18.24 -21.99
C LEU A 25 -21.66 19.38 -22.36
N TYR A 26 -22.09 20.31 -23.23
CA TYR A 26 -21.28 21.48 -23.59
C TYR A 26 -20.98 22.40 -22.41
N SER A 27 -21.92 22.58 -21.50
CA SER A 27 -21.74 23.39 -20.28
C SER A 27 -20.71 22.74 -19.35
N THR A 28 -20.86 21.44 -19.10
CA THR A 28 -19.96 20.66 -18.25
C THR A 28 -18.53 20.65 -18.82
N ALA A 29 -18.39 20.41 -20.12
CA ALA A 29 -17.08 20.42 -20.77
C ALA A 29 -16.38 21.79 -20.62
N ARG A 30 -17.12 22.88 -20.85
CA ARG A 30 -16.58 24.24 -20.71
C ARG A 30 -16.12 24.54 -19.29
N LYS A 31 -16.84 24.07 -18.26
CA LYS A 31 -16.45 24.18 -16.84
C LYS A 31 -15.08 23.55 -16.56
N HIS A 32 -14.73 22.48 -17.27
CA HIS A 32 -13.46 21.78 -17.18
C HIS A 32 -12.46 22.18 -18.28
N LEU A 33 -12.65 23.35 -18.92
CA LEU A 33 -11.79 23.87 -20.00
C LEU A 33 -11.64 22.90 -21.18
N CYS A 34 -12.60 22.00 -21.35
CA CYS A 34 -12.68 21.05 -22.45
C CYS A 34 -13.57 21.61 -23.57
N GLN A 35 -13.12 21.43 -24.81
CA GLN A 35 -13.90 21.80 -26.00
C GLN A 35 -14.49 20.54 -26.62
N LEU A 36 -15.83 20.49 -26.67
CA LEU A 36 -16.56 19.49 -27.45
C LEU A 36 -16.90 20.08 -28.83
N SER A 37 -17.10 19.22 -29.81
CA SER A 37 -17.56 19.62 -31.14
C SER A 37 -18.42 18.51 -31.74
N THR A 38 -19.58 18.87 -32.27
CA THR A 38 -20.48 17.92 -32.94
C THR A 38 -19.88 17.47 -34.26
N LEU A 39 -19.81 16.15 -34.48
CA LEU A 39 -19.38 15.52 -35.72
C LEU A 39 -20.45 15.64 -36.81
N ARG A 40 -20.52 16.81 -37.47
CA ARG A 40 -21.46 17.05 -38.57
C ARG A 40 -21.08 16.20 -39.78
N TRP A 41 -22.06 15.47 -40.33
CA TRP A 41 -21.90 14.57 -41.49
C TRP A 41 -20.98 13.37 -41.28
N GLN A 42 -20.54 13.14 -40.03
CA GLN A 42 -19.69 12.02 -39.64
C GLN A 42 -20.32 11.23 -38.49
N GLN A 43 -21.63 11.27 -38.34
CA GLN A 43 -22.34 10.66 -37.21
C GLN A 43 -22.15 9.15 -37.18
N LYS A 44 -22.25 8.49 -38.35
CA LYS A 44 -21.96 7.05 -38.47
C LYS A 44 -20.52 6.72 -38.09
N ASP A 45 -19.55 7.49 -38.59
CA ASP A 45 -18.14 7.26 -38.30
C ASP A 45 -17.80 7.52 -36.82
N GLY A 46 -18.47 8.50 -36.21
CA GLY A 46 -18.41 8.75 -34.78
C GLY A 46 -18.96 7.57 -33.97
N LEU A 47 -20.13 7.04 -34.35
CA LEU A 47 -20.69 5.85 -33.72
C LEU A 47 -19.77 4.63 -33.87
N ASP A 48 -19.27 4.37 -35.09
CA ASP A 48 -18.34 3.25 -35.33
C ASP A 48 -17.06 3.38 -34.47
N THR A 49 -16.66 4.61 -34.14
CA THR A 49 -15.47 4.91 -33.31
C THR A 49 -15.67 4.65 -31.82
N VAL A 50 -16.90 4.77 -31.30
CA VAL A 50 -17.20 4.60 -29.86
C VAL A 50 -17.58 3.17 -29.51
N LEU A 51 -17.99 2.38 -30.50
CA LEU A 51 -18.42 1.00 -30.28
C LEU A 51 -17.23 0.08 -29.90
N PRO A 52 -17.47 -0.95 -29.05
CA PRO A 52 -16.41 -1.73 -28.40
C PRO A 52 -15.65 -2.69 -29.34
N TYR A 53 -15.98 -2.72 -30.63
CA TYR A 53 -15.27 -3.54 -31.62
C TYR A 53 -13.99 -2.88 -32.16
N GLY A 54 -13.65 -1.67 -31.69
CA GLY A 54 -12.29 -1.12 -31.81
C GLY A 54 -11.92 -0.52 -33.17
N LEU A 55 -12.90 -0.26 -34.05
CA LEU A 55 -12.63 0.50 -35.27
C LEU A 55 -12.56 1.99 -34.95
N ARG A 56 -11.56 2.69 -35.46
CA ARG A 56 -11.47 4.16 -35.36
C ARG A 56 -11.62 4.79 -36.73
N LYS A 57 -12.70 5.54 -36.95
CA LYS A 57 -12.95 6.26 -38.21
C LYS A 57 -12.72 7.76 -38.12
N ILE A 58 -12.77 8.33 -36.92
CA ILE A 58 -12.48 9.75 -36.72
C ILE A 58 -10.96 10.01 -36.73
N GLN A 59 -10.53 10.92 -37.61
CA GLN A 59 -9.13 11.28 -37.82
C GLN A 59 -8.68 12.57 -37.12
N ALA A 60 -9.57 13.24 -36.38
CA ALA A 60 -9.31 14.48 -35.65
C ALA A 60 -8.44 14.27 -34.39
N LEU A 61 -7.26 13.68 -34.57
CA LEU A 61 -6.29 13.42 -33.50
C LEU A 61 -5.62 14.72 -33.06
N ARG A 62 -5.45 14.89 -31.75
CA ARG A 62 -4.61 15.96 -31.19
C ARG A 62 -3.36 15.36 -30.58
N THR A 63 -2.22 16.02 -30.78
CA THR A 63 -0.98 15.67 -30.10
C THR A 63 -1.10 16.00 -28.62
N LEU A 64 -0.74 15.06 -27.76
CA LEU A 64 -0.62 15.31 -26.32
C LEU A 64 0.78 15.81 -26.00
N THR A 65 0.88 16.75 -25.06
CA THR A 65 2.18 17.12 -24.48
C THR A 65 2.74 15.94 -23.68
N THR A 66 4.06 15.93 -23.46
CA THR A 66 4.71 14.92 -22.61
C THR A 66 4.10 14.89 -21.22
N GLU A 67 3.75 16.05 -20.66
CA GLU A 67 3.10 16.18 -19.35
C GLU A 67 1.71 15.53 -19.32
N SER A 68 0.83 15.83 -20.29
CA SER A 68 -0.50 15.20 -20.36
C SER A 68 -0.42 13.69 -20.60
N THR A 69 0.59 13.25 -21.37
CA THR A 69 0.85 11.83 -21.61
C THR A 69 1.29 11.12 -20.32
N ALA A 70 2.11 11.76 -19.49
CA ALA A 70 2.60 11.21 -18.23
C ALA A 70 1.49 10.97 -17.19
N VAL A 71 0.34 11.65 -17.28
CA VAL A 71 -0.82 11.38 -16.41
C VAL A 71 -1.46 10.02 -16.71
N LEU A 72 -1.39 9.56 -17.96
CA LEU A 72 -1.93 8.26 -18.39
C LEU A 72 -0.96 7.10 -18.15
N ILE A 73 0.26 7.40 -17.69
CA ILE A 73 1.32 6.45 -17.39
C ILE A 73 1.23 6.16 -15.88
N PRO A 74 0.78 4.97 -15.46
CA PRO A 74 0.57 4.63 -14.03
C PRO A 74 1.87 4.54 -13.21
N PHE A 75 3.02 4.82 -13.81
CA PHE A 75 4.35 4.54 -13.27
C PHE A 75 4.98 5.69 -12.45
N ARG A 76 4.18 6.66 -11.96
CA ARG A 76 4.73 7.70 -11.06
C ARG A 76 4.99 7.20 -9.64
N ALA A 77 4.42 6.06 -9.24
CA ALA A 77 4.63 5.46 -7.94
C ALA A 77 5.30 4.08 -8.11
N GLN A 78 6.47 3.90 -7.49
CA GLN A 78 7.04 2.58 -7.32
C GLN A 78 6.25 1.88 -6.20
N GLU A 79 5.55 0.81 -6.55
CA GLU A 79 4.83 0.00 -5.58
C GLU A 79 5.74 -1.04 -4.95
N ILE A 80 5.55 -1.26 -3.65
CA ILE A 80 6.23 -2.32 -2.90
C ILE A 80 5.21 -3.42 -2.70
N MET A 81 5.30 -4.45 -3.54
CA MET A 81 4.43 -5.63 -3.51
C MET A 81 5.31 -6.87 -3.64
N GLN A 82 5.84 -7.33 -2.51
CA GLN A 82 6.73 -8.48 -2.45
C GLN A 82 5.95 -9.77 -2.15
N PRO A 83 6.33 -10.90 -2.79
CA PRO A 83 5.71 -12.19 -2.48
C PRO A 83 5.97 -12.57 -1.02
N ASN A 84 4.98 -13.16 -0.35
CA ASN A 84 5.03 -13.54 1.07
C ASN A 84 5.35 -12.38 2.03
N GLY A 85 5.14 -11.13 1.60
CA GLY A 85 5.33 -9.95 2.43
C GLY A 85 4.17 -9.72 3.40
N LEU A 86 4.45 -8.96 4.45
CA LEU A 86 3.47 -8.45 5.39
C LEU A 86 2.94 -7.09 4.92
N TYR A 87 1.73 -6.74 5.32
CA TYR A 87 1.10 -5.45 5.06
C TYR A 87 1.64 -4.37 6.00
N TYR A 88 2.16 -3.28 5.42
CA TYR A 88 2.74 -2.14 6.15
C TYR A 88 1.94 -0.84 6.00
N GLY A 89 0.83 -0.86 5.28
CA GLY A 89 -0.01 0.32 5.06
C GLY A 89 -0.27 0.58 3.59
N GLN A 90 -0.56 1.86 3.29
CA GLN A 90 -0.97 2.29 1.96
C GLN A 90 -0.04 3.38 1.44
N ASN A 91 0.30 3.31 0.15
CA ASN A 91 1.03 4.36 -0.53
C ASN A 91 0.21 5.65 -0.54
N ALA A 92 0.79 6.75 -0.04
CA ALA A 92 0.09 8.01 0.12
C ALA A 92 -0.40 8.61 -1.21
N VAL A 93 0.30 8.34 -2.32
CA VAL A 93 0.01 8.89 -3.65
C VAL A 93 -0.91 7.98 -4.44
N SER A 94 -0.52 6.72 -4.65
CA SER A 94 -1.28 5.80 -5.51
C SER A 94 -2.46 5.14 -4.81
N LYS A 95 -2.49 5.17 -3.48
CA LYS A 95 -3.46 4.45 -2.64
C LYS A 95 -3.42 2.93 -2.79
N ASN A 96 -2.35 2.38 -3.35
CA ASN A 96 -2.11 0.94 -3.38
C ASN A 96 -1.52 0.44 -2.05
N MET A 97 -1.62 -0.86 -1.79
CA MET A 97 -1.05 -1.48 -0.60
C MET A 97 0.47 -1.50 -0.65
N ILE A 98 1.10 -1.38 0.51
CA ILE A 98 2.53 -1.61 0.72
C ILE A 98 2.67 -2.98 1.39
N VAL A 99 3.17 -3.95 0.64
CA VAL A 99 3.41 -5.32 1.08
C VAL A 99 4.88 -5.65 0.93
N ALA A 100 5.57 -5.90 2.04
CA ALA A 100 7.03 -6.09 2.06
C ALA A 100 7.43 -7.32 2.87
N ASP A 101 8.43 -8.04 2.39
CA ASP A 101 9.10 -9.13 3.08
C ASP A 101 10.52 -8.69 3.47
N ARG A 102 10.72 -8.39 4.76
CA ARG A 102 12.03 -7.95 5.28
C ARG A 102 13.12 -9.01 5.17
N ARG A 103 12.77 -10.29 5.01
CA ARG A 103 13.74 -11.39 4.87
C ARG A 103 14.51 -11.33 3.55
N LEU A 104 13.96 -10.62 2.56
CA LEU A 104 14.60 -10.40 1.26
C LEU A 104 15.66 -9.26 1.31
N LEU A 105 15.73 -8.53 2.42
CA LEU A 105 16.69 -7.43 2.61
C LEU A 105 18.00 -7.97 3.20
N LEU A 106 19.10 -7.23 2.98
CA LEU A 106 20.38 -7.53 3.62
C LEU A 106 20.27 -7.63 5.15
N ASN A 107 19.39 -6.80 5.73
CA ASN A 107 19.13 -6.75 7.16
C ASN A 107 17.61 -6.67 7.35
N GLY A 108 17.00 -7.65 8.02
CA GLY A 108 15.56 -7.70 8.27
C GLY A 108 15.05 -6.80 9.40
N ASN A 109 15.86 -5.86 9.88
CA ASN A 109 15.56 -5.03 11.04
C ASN A 109 14.57 -3.90 10.68
N SER A 110 13.79 -3.45 11.65
CA SER A 110 12.89 -2.29 11.47
C SER A 110 12.93 -1.33 12.66
N PHE A 111 12.71 -0.05 12.37
CA PHE A 111 12.60 1.00 13.37
C PHE A 111 11.27 1.72 13.22
N ARG A 112 10.54 1.90 14.33
CA ARG A 112 9.29 2.64 14.38
C ARG A 112 9.47 3.89 15.24
N LEU A 113 9.46 5.05 14.61
CA LEU A 113 9.64 6.35 15.26
C LEU A 113 8.36 7.18 15.13
N GLY A 114 8.10 8.01 16.13
CA GLY A 114 6.88 8.83 16.18
C GLY A 114 6.63 9.43 17.56
N VAL A 115 5.85 10.50 17.61
CA VAL A 115 5.42 11.13 18.87
C VAL A 115 4.37 10.27 19.60
N SER A 116 4.10 10.56 20.87
CA SER A 116 3.01 9.88 21.57
C SER A 116 1.68 10.08 20.82
N GLY A 117 0.87 9.01 20.72
CA GLY A 117 -0.38 9.02 19.96
C GLY A 117 -0.24 8.88 18.44
N SER A 118 0.96 8.81 17.87
CA SER A 118 1.15 8.70 16.40
C SER A 118 0.88 7.30 15.82
N GLY A 119 0.43 6.34 16.62
CA GLY A 119 0.17 4.96 16.18
C GLY A 119 1.37 4.01 16.19
N LYS A 120 2.50 4.36 16.86
CA LYS A 120 3.68 3.48 16.94
C LYS A 120 3.37 2.07 17.46
N SER A 121 2.78 1.98 18.66
CA SER A 121 2.45 0.72 19.31
C SER A 121 1.37 -0.03 18.53
N MET A 122 0.42 0.68 17.92
CA MET A 122 -0.62 0.09 17.10
C MET A 122 -0.03 -0.58 15.84
N SER A 123 0.85 0.10 15.10
CA SER A 123 1.57 -0.48 13.96
C SER A 123 2.46 -1.68 14.34
N ALA A 124 3.04 -1.66 15.55
CA ALA A 124 3.80 -2.81 16.05
C ALA A 124 2.89 -4.01 16.35
N LYS A 125 1.74 -3.79 17.00
CA LYS A 125 0.73 -4.82 17.27
C LYS A 125 0.19 -5.43 16.00
N GLU A 126 -0.11 -4.62 14.99
CA GLU A 126 -0.55 -5.11 13.67
C GLU A 126 0.49 -6.03 13.02
N GLU A 127 1.77 -5.66 13.05
CA GLU A 127 2.82 -6.52 12.51
C GLU A 127 2.94 -7.84 13.30
N ILE A 128 2.90 -7.78 14.64
CA ILE A 128 2.95 -8.97 15.50
C ILE A 128 1.81 -9.93 15.17
N VAL A 129 0.58 -9.42 15.04
CA VAL A 129 -0.60 -10.22 14.67
C VAL A 129 -0.41 -10.83 13.29
N GLN A 130 0.08 -10.07 12.31
CA GLN A 130 0.31 -10.60 10.97
C GLN A 130 1.34 -11.72 10.98
N ILE A 131 2.46 -11.56 11.69
CA ILE A 131 3.49 -12.62 11.82
C ILE A 131 2.86 -13.85 12.46
N ALA A 132 2.22 -13.69 13.63
CA ALA A 132 1.63 -14.79 14.38
C ALA A 132 0.56 -15.59 13.61
N LEU A 133 -0.14 -14.94 12.67
CA LEU A 133 -1.20 -15.59 11.88
C LEU A 133 -0.74 -16.08 10.51
N SER A 134 0.39 -15.62 9.99
CA SER A 134 0.85 -15.91 8.62
C SER A 134 2.14 -16.71 8.56
N THR A 135 2.85 -16.84 9.66
CA THR A 135 4.11 -17.58 9.75
C THR A 135 4.14 -18.48 10.99
N GLU A 136 5.15 -19.35 11.03
CA GLU A 136 5.46 -20.22 12.17
C GLU A 136 6.68 -19.65 12.95
N ASP A 137 6.89 -18.33 12.89
CA ASP A 137 8.04 -17.67 13.52
C ASP A 137 7.82 -17.46 15.03
N ASP A 138 8.91 -17.58 15.80
CA ASP A 138 8.90 -17.24 17.22
C ASP A 138 8.85 -15.71 17.42
N ILE A 139 7.96 -15.25 18.30
CA ILE A 139 7.77 -13.83 18.61
C ILE A 139 8.16 -13.55 20.05
N LEU A 140 9.23 -12.77 20.24
CA LEU A 140 9.67 -12.30 21.56
C LEU A 140 9.42 -10.79 21.67
N ILE A 141 8.75 -10.38 22.75
CA ILE A 141 8.38 -8.98 22.99
C ILE A 141 8.99 -8.53 24.32
N LEU A 142 9.84 -7.50 24.27
CA LEU A 142 10.33 -6.79 25.45
C LEU A 142 9.48 -5.54 25.64
N ASP A 143 8.61 -5.57 26.64
CA ASP A 143 7.57 -4.57 26.83
C ASP A 143 7.66 -3.91 28.23
N PRO A 144 8.47 -2.85 28.37
CA PRO A 144 8.58 -2.13 29.64
C PRO A 144 7.31 -1.33 29.98
N GLU A 145 6.45 -1.04 29.00
CA GLU A 145 5.23 -0.24 29.19
C GLU A 145 3.98 -1.10 29.44
N SER A 146 4.11 -2.43 29.37
CA SER A 146 3.01 -3.39 29.57
C SER A 146 1.83 -3.17 28.63
N GLU A 147 2.09 -2.75 27.38
CA GLU A 147 1.07 -2.51 26.36
C GLU A 147 0.66 -3.76 25.55
N PHE A 148 1.51 -4.79 25.51
CA PHE A 148 1.38 -5.94 24.61
C PHE A 148 0.87 -7.21 25.31
N GLY A 149 0.83 -7.26 26.65
CA GLY A 149 0.45 -8.47 27.39
C GLY A 149 -0.88 -9.09 26.97
N TYR A 150 -1.95 -8.29 26.90
CA TYR A 150 -3.26 -8.75 26.43
C TYR A 150 -3.23 -9.30 25.00
N LEU A 151 -2.41 -8.71 24.12
CA LEU A 151 -2.27 -9.19 22.75
C LEU A 151 -1.56 -10.55 22.73
N THR A 152 -0.48 -10.68 23.49
CA THR A 152 0.28 -11.92 23.62
C THR A 152 -0.62 -13.06 24.10
N GLU A 153 -1.38 -12.85 25.18
CA GLU A 153 -2.33 -13.83 25.71
C GLU A 153 -3.42 -14.19 24.69
N ALA A 154 -3.96 -13.19 23.97
CA ALA A 154 -4.99 -13.42 22.95
C ALA A 154 -4.48 -14.24 21.74
N LEU A 155 -3.18 -14.17 21.45
CA LEU A 155 -2.52 -14.99 20.43
C LEU A 155 -2.08 -16.37 20.97
N GLY A 156 -2.40 -16.70 22.23
CA GLY A 156 -2.02 -17.97 22.86
C GLY A 156 -0.59 -18.01 23.38
N GLY A 157 0.10 -16.86 23.44
CA GLY A 157 1.44 -16.74 24.00
C GLY A 157 1.45 -16.59 25.53
N GLU A 158 2.66 -16.59 26.09
CA GLU A 158 2.89 -16.44 27.52
C GLU A 158 3.44 -15.04 27.86
N VAL A 159 2.94 -14.45 28.95
CA VAL A 159 3.44 -13.17 29.48
C VAL A 159 4.24 -13.41 30.74
N ILE A 160 5.56 -13.29 30.62
CA ILE A 160 6.48 -13.43 31.74
C ILE A 160 6.68 -12.07 32.40
N ARG A 161 6.11 -11.87 33.59
CA ARG A 161 6.27 -10.63 34.36
C ARG A 161 7.58 -10.67 35.14
N ILE A 162 8.42 -9.66 34.92
CA ILE A 162 9.69 -9.48 35.61
C ILE A 162 9.61 -8.19 36.43
N SER A 163 9.58 -8.32 37.74
CA SER A 163 9.65 -7.20 38.67
C SER A 163 10.34 -7.63 39.97
N ALA A 164 10.74 -6.66 40.80
CA ALA A 164 11.30 -6.97 42.13
C ALA A 164 10.32 -7.68 43.08
N THR A 165 9.03 -7.68 42.74
CA THR A 165 7.96 -8.31 43.53
C THR A 165 7.38 -9.55 42.85
N SER A 166 7.85 -9.93 41.66
CA SER A 166 7.38 -11.12 40.97
C SER A 166 8.13 -12.36 41.45
N ASP A 167 7.47 -13.52 41.41
CA ASP A 167 8.12 -14.81 41.66
C ASP A 167 9.07 -15.23 40.52
N THR A 168 9.01 -14.53 39.37
CA THR A 168 9.89 -14.73 38.23
C THR A 168 11.25 -14.07 38.46
N HIS A 169 12.32 -14.83 38.21
CA HIS A 169 13.69 -14.34 38.33
C HIS A 169 14.49 -14.74 37.08
N ILE A 170 15.29 -13.81 36.56
CA ILE A 170 16.29 -14.12 35.52
C ILE A 170 17.63 -14.37 36.22
N ASN A 171 18.17 -15.57 36.04
CA ASN A 171 19.52 -15.86 36.52
C ASN A 171 20.56 -15.32 35.52
N ALA A 172 21.10 -14.14 35.81
CA ALA A 172 22.15 -13.54 34.98
C ALA A 172 23.41 -14.42 34.91
N LEU A 173 23.67 -15.28 35.91
CA LEU A 173 24.81 -16.20 35.96
C LEU A 173 24.52 -17.56 35.35
N ASP A 174 23.32 -17.76 34.78
CA ASP A 174 22.99 -19.04 34.15
C ASP A 174 23.91 -19.32 32.96
N MET A 175 24.32 -20.58 32.84
CA MET A 175 25.26 -21.05 31.83
C MET A 175 24.76 -22.34 31.20
N ASP A 176 24.49 -22.28 29.91
CA ASP A 176 24.27 -23.42 29.03
C ASP A 176 25.60 -23.91 28.41
N ARG A 177 25.69 -25.21 28.11
CA ARG A 177 26.85 -25.81 27.43
C ARG A 177 27.00 -25.33 25.98
N ALA A 178 25.94 -24.81 25.38
CA ALA A 178 25.92 -24.21 24.04
C ALA A 178 26.50 -22.78 24.01
N TYR A 179 26.80 -22.16 25.16
CA TYR A 179 27.54 -20.89 25.15
C TYR A 179 28.99 -21.14 24.73
N GLY A 180 29.33 -20.71 23.52
CA GLY A 180 30.72 -20.65 23.05
C GLY A 180 30.97 -21.56 21.85
N ASP A 181 30.70 -21.03 20.65
CA ASP A 181 31.35 -21.50 19.43
C ASP A 181 32.85 -21.14 19.51
N GLU A 182 33.64 -21.93 20.24
CA GLU A 182 35.12 -21.87 20.33
C GLU A 182 35.76 -21.02 21.44
N ARG A 183 35.02 -20.26 22.28
CA ARG A 183 35.57 -19.56 23.46
C ARG A 183 35.11 -20.18 24.78
N ASN A 184 35.95 -20.08 25.81
CA ASN A 184 35.60 -20.54 27.15
C ASN A 184 34.33 -19.79 27.63
N PRO A 185 33.20 -20.49 27.88
CA PRO A 185 31.93 -19.87 28.28
C PRO A 185 32.06 -18.98 29.51
N ILE A 186 32.95 -19.33 30.43
CA ILE A 186 33.19 -18.55 31.65
C ILE A 186 33.76 -17.18 31.32
N VAL A 187 34.70 -17.11 30.38
CA VAL A 187 35.32 -15.84 29.97
C VAL A 187 34.28 -14.94 29.30
N SER A 188 33.53 -15.47 28.34
CA SER A 188 32.46 -14.70 27.67
C SER A 188 31.38 -14.23 28.64
N LYS A 189 31.03 -15.03 29.65
CA LYS A 189 30.04 -14.64 30.64
C LYS A 189 30.56 -13.57 31.61
N SER A 190 31.84 -13.63 31.97
CA SER A 190 32.47 -12.67 32.89
C SER A 190 32.57 -11.25 32.35
N GLU A 191 32.42 -11.02 31.04
CA GLU A 191 32.41 -9.67 30.44
C GLU A 191 31.13 -8.87 30.75
N PHE A 192 30.05 -9.55 31.16
CA PHE A 192 28.74 -8.94 31.41
C PHE A 192 28.43 -8.73 32.90
N VAL A 193 29.35 -9.12 33.81
CA VAL A 193 29.19 -9.07 35.28
C VAL A 193 30.21 -8.15 35.91
#